data_AF-A0A9E1ZTN3-F1
#
_entry.id   AF-A0A9E1ZTN3-F1
#
_cell.length_a   1.000
_cell.length_b   1.000
_cell.length_c   1.000
_cell.angle_alpha   90.00
_cell.angle_beta   90.00
_cell.angle_gamma   90.00
#
_symmetry.space_group_name_H-M   'P 1'
#
loop_
_entity.id
_entity.type
_entity.pdbx_description
1 polymer ?
#
loop_
_entity_poly.entity_id
_entity_poly.type
_entity_poly.pdbx_seq_one_letter_code
_entity_poly.pdbx_strand_id
1 'polypeptide(L)'
;MADARLIDGKAFAANIRKAVAEKVVGLWENHGLTPKLAVVLVGEDPASAIYVRNKDKALSDAGMESQQYTLLAETTEEELLALIAQLNANPGIHGILVQLPLPDPISVDTVINAIDPEKDVDGFNVINVGRRVAGIEPAVTPCTPLGCLLMLKDVLGDLSGKRALVVGRSGIVGKPMAALLTNENCTVTVAHSRTQNIADECRRADIIIAAIGRPNMIKGDWIKPGATVIDVGINRIATNDGKTRLVGDVDFAEAV
;
A
#
# COMPACT_ATOMS: atom_id res chain seq x y z
N MET A 1 17.45 25.58 13.41
CA MET A 1 16.82 24.29 13.07
C MET A 1 16.16 24.51 11.73
N ALA A 2 16.51 23.72 10.72
CA ALA A 2 15.93 23.88 9.40
C ALA A 2 14.58 23.16 9.41
N ASP A 3 13.49 23.88 9.20
CA ASP A 3 12.13 23.33 9.12
C ASP A 3 12.08 22.22 8.07
N ALA A 4 11.52 21.06 8.42
CA ALA A 4 11.40 19.95 7.48
C ALA A 4 10.46 20.30 6.30
N ARG A 5 10.86 19.92 5.07
CA ARG A 5 9.96 20.00 3.90
C ARG A 5 8.89 18.92 4.00
N LEU A 6 7.63 19.34 4.08
CA LEU A 6 6.50 18.40 4.08
C LEU A 6 6.31 17.75 2.70
N ILE A 7 6.06 16.44 2.72
CA ILE A 7 5.64 15.66 1.55
C ILE A 7 4.11 15.65 1.52
N ASP A 8 3.52 16.44 0.62
CA ASP A 8 2.06 16.51 0.48
C ASP A 8 1.53 15.32 -0.34
N GLY A 9 1.27 14.21 0.36
CA GLY A 9 0.70 13.01 -0.26
C GLY A 9 -0.70 13.22 -0.87
N LYS A 10 -1.46 14.23 -0.41
CA LYS A 10 -2.80 14.52 -0.96
C LYS A 10 -2.67 15.15 -2.34
N ALA A 11 -1.82 16.17 -2.47
CA ALA A 11 -1.52 16.80 -3.76
C ALA A 11 -0.88 15.79 -4.73
N PHE A 12 0.08 14.99 -4.24
CA PHE A 12 0.73 13.96 -5.04
C PHE A 12 -0.26 12.93 -5.60
N ALA A 13 -1.15 12.38 -4.75
CA ALA A 13 -2.16 11.42 -5.18
C ALA A 13 -3.17 12.03 -6.17
N ALA A 14 -3.48 13.33 -6.06
CA ALA A 14 -4.36 14.01 -7.01
C ALA A 14 -3.74 14.06 -8.41
N ASN A 15 -2.42 14.35 -8.50
CA ASN A 15 -1.69 14.34 -9.76
C ASN A 15 -1.67 12.94 -10.39
N ILE A 16 -1.44 11.90 -9.59
CA ILE A 16 -1.49 10.51 -10.07
C ILE A 16 -2.87 10.18 -10.65
N ARG A 17 -3.96 10.49 -9.93
CA ARG A 17 -5.33 10.20 -10.41
C ARG A 17 -5.62 10.91 -11.72
N LYS A 18 -5.19 12.16 -11.88
CA LYS A 18 -5.33 12.90 -13.14
C LYS A 18 -4.59 12.21 -14.29
N ALA A 19 -3.33 11.83 -14.08
CA ALA A 19 -2.55 11.13 -15.10
C ALA A 19 -3.13 9.76 -15.46
N VAL A 20 -3.72 9.04 -14.50
CA VAL A 20 -4.43 7.78 -14.75
C VAL A 20 -5.69 8.03 -15.60
N ALA A 21 -6.49 9.04 -15.27
CA ALA A 21 -7.68 9.39 -16.05
C ALA A 21 -7.34 9.71 -17.51
N GLU A 22 -6.27 10.47 -17.75
CA GLU A 22 -5.77 10.76 -19.11
C GLU A 22 -5.40 9.48 -19.87
N LYS A 23 -4.76 8.51 -19.20
CA LYS A 23 -4.44 7.20 -19.79
C LYS A 23 -5.70 6.36 -20.09
N VAL A 24 -6.70 6.40 -19.22
CA VAL A 24 -7.97 5.68 -19.42
C VAL A 24 -8.71 6.23 -20.64
N VAL A 25 -8.75 7.56 -20.82
CA VAL A 25 -9.28 8.18 -22.04
C VAL A 25 -8.54 7.67 -23.27
N GLY A 26 -7.21 7.66 -23.24
CA GLY A 26 -6.39 7.14 -24.34
C GLY A 26 -6.63 5.65 -24.65
N LEU A 27 -6.89 4.81 -23.63
CA LEU A 27 -7.23 3.39 -23.84
C LEU A 27 -8.57 3.24 -24.55
N TRP A 28 -9.56 4.03 -24.16
CA TRP A 28 -10.87 4.00 -24.81
C TRP A 28 -10.80 4.51 -26.25
N GLU A 29 -10.15 5.64 -26.50
CA GLU A 29 -10.05 6.23 -27.84
C GLU A 29 -9.30 5.33 -28.84
N ASN A 30 -8.21 4.68 -28.39
CA ASN A 30 -7.35 3.90 -29.28
C ASN A 30 -7.74 2.42 -29.38
N HIS A 31 -8.41 1.87 -28.37
CA HIS A 31 -8.67 0.43 -28.28
C HIS A 31 -10.12 0.08 -27.96
N GLY A 32 -11.00 1.07 -27.71
CA GLY A 32 -12.37 0.82 -27.27
C GLY A 32 -12.45 0.10 -25.91
N LEU A 33 -11.39 0.19 -25.11
CA LEU A 33 -11.24 -0.56 -23.86
C LEU A 33 -11.44 0.35 -22.65
N THR A 34 -12.39 -0.01 -21.79
CA THR A 34 -12.58 0.60 -20.48
C THR A 34 -12.09 -0.37 -19.40
N PRO A 35 -11.05 -0.02 -18.62
CA PRO A 35 -10.58 -0.87 -17.54
C PRO A 35 -11.69 -1.11 -16.50
N LYS A 36 -11.75 -2.34 -15.97
CA LYS A 36 -12.79 -2.79 -15.05
C LYS A 36 -12.19 -3.52 -13.86
N LEU A 37 -12.50 -3.05 -12.66
CA LEU A 37 -12.11 -3.67 -11.40
C LEU A 37 -13.28 -4.43 -10.77
N ALA A 38 -13.11 -5.72 -10.50
CA ALA A 38 -14.00 -6.47 -9.62
C ALA A 38 -13.57 -6.26 -8.16
N VAL A 39 -14.50 -5.84 -7.30
CA VAL A 39 -14.27 -5.67 -5.86
C VAL A 39 -15.14 -6.64 -5.10
N VAL A 40 -14.52 -7.56 -4.37
CA VAL A 40 -15.20 -8.59 -3.57
C VAL A 40 -15.12 -8.22 -2.10
N LEU A 41 -16.28 -8.16 -1.44
CA LEU A 41 -16.43 -7.94 -0.01
C LEU A 41 -17.15 -9.15 0.59
N VAL A 42 -16.68 -9.65 1.73
CA VAL A 42 -17.30 -10.75 2.46
C VAL A 42 -17.68 -10.29 3.86
N GLY A 43 -18.98 -10.32 4.15
CA GLY A 43 -19.54 -9.81 5.40
C GLY A 43 -19.70 -8.29 5.45
N GLU A 44 -20.00 -7.80 6.66
CA GLU A 44 -20.30 -6.39 6.92
C GLU A 44 -19.30 -5.80 7.91
N ASP A 45 -18.21 -5.24 7.40
CA ASP A 45 -17.33 -4.36 8.18
C ASP A 45 -17.57 -2.89 7.78
N PRO A 46 -18.09 -2.04 8.69
CA PRO A 46 -18.33 -0.63 8.41
C PRO A 46 -17.09 0.13 7.93
N ALA A 47 -15.88 -0.26 8.38
CA ALA A 47 -14.65 0.35 7.91
C ALA A 47 -14.38 -0.01 6.44
N SER A 48 -14.52 -1.30 6.10
CA SER A 48 -14.39 -1.80 4.72
C SER A 48 -15.37 -1.13 3.75
N ALA A 49 -16.62 -0.88 4.13
CA ALA A 49 -17.59 -0.19 3.28
C ALA A 49 -17.16 1.24 2.89
N ILE A 50 -16.54 1.97 3.81
CA ILE A 50 -16.01 3.32 3.52
C ILE A 50 -14.84 3.23 2.54
N TYR A 51 -13.94 2.26 2.72
CA TYR A 51 -12.81 2.04 1.82
C TYR A 51 -13.26 1.69 0.41
N VAL A 52 -14.21 0.77 0.24
CA VAL A 52 -14.75 0.37 -1.06
C VAL A 52 -15.40 1.56 -1.77
N ARG A 53 -16.26 2.32 -1.07
CA ARG A 53 -16.89 3.53 -1.64
C ARG A 53 -15.86 4.55 -2.15
N ASN A 54 -14.76 4.73 -1.42
CA ASN A 54 -13.70 5.64 -1.86
C ASN A 54 -12.95 5.11 -3.09
N LYS A 55 -12.75 3.79 -3.20
CA LYS A 55 -12.17 3.14 -4.39
C LYS A 55 -13.08 3.28 -5.60
N ASP A 56 -14.37 3.02 -5.46
CA ASP A 56 -15.36 3.20 -6.53
C ASP A 56 -15.41 4.63 -7.03
N LYS A 57 -15.41 5.59 -6.11
CA LYS A 57 -15.34 6.99 -6.48
C LYS A 57 -14.07 7.31 -7.27
N ALA A 58 -12.91 6.82 -6.83
CA ALA A 58 -11.65 7.06 -7.53
C ALA A 58 -11.61 6.43 -8.93
N LEU A 59 -12.19 5.24 -9.11
CA LEU A 59 -12.33 4.58 -10.41
C LEU A 59 -13.25 5.37 -11.33
N SER A 60 -14.43 5.77 -10.83
CA SER A 60 -15.38 6.56 -11.59
C SER A 60 -14.82 7.92 -11.99
N ASP A 61 -14.13 8.61 -11.07
CA ASP A 61 -13.46 9.89 -11.35
C ASP A 61 -12.34 9.73 -12.40
N ALA A 62 -11.77 8.52 -12.57
CA ALA A 62 -10.78 8.19 -13.57
C ALA A 62 -11.38 7.63 -14.89
N GLY A 63 -12.70 7.50 -15.00
CA GLY A 63 -13.38 6.94 -16.17
C GLY A 63 -13.29 5.40 -16.28
N MET A 64 -12.98 4.71 -15.17
CA MET A 64 -12.94 3.25 -15.10
C MET A 64 -14.26 2.67 -14.62
N GLU A 65 -14.50 1.41 -14.92
CA GLU A 65 -15.66 0.65 -14.41
C GLU A 65 -15.31 -0.11 -13.13
N SER A 66 -16.25 -0.20 -12.20
CA SER A 66 -16.16 -1.09 -11.06
C SER A 66 -17.35 -2.04 -11.02
N GLN A 67 -17.12 -3.26 -10.55
CA GLN A 67 -18.15 -4.26 -10.31
C GLN A 67 -17.98 -4.81 -8.91
N GLN A 68 -18.89 -4.44 -8.02
CA GLN A 68 -18.87 -4.86 -6.63
C GLN A 68 -19.64 -6.17 -6.43
N TYR A 69 -19.06 -7.07 -5.65
CA TYR A 69 -19.65 -8.33 -5.19
C TYR A 69 -19.66 -8.30 -3.66
N THR A 70 -20.83 -8.21 -3.06
CA THR A 70 -20.99 -8.27 -1.60
C THR A 70 -21.58 -9.63 -1.23
N LEU A 71 -20.76 -10.44 -0.57
CA LEU A 71 -21.09 -11.77 -0.09
C LEU A 71 -21.43 -11.71 1.40
N LEU A 72 -22.23 -12.67 1.85
CA LEU A 72 -22.64 -12.76 3.25
C LEU A 72 -21.45 -13.18 4.13
N ALA A 73 -21.54 -12.91 5.44
CA ALA A 73 -20.48 -13.29 6.38
C ALA A 73 -20.35 -14.82 6.51
N GLU A 74 -21.43 -15.55 6.22
CA GLU A 74 -21.53 -17.00 6.24
C GLU A 74 -21.00 -17.67 4.96
N THR A 75 -20.60 -16.89 3.96
CA THR A 75 -20.02 -17.42 2.72
C THR A 75 -18.80 -18.27 3.04
N THR A 76 -18.79 -19.47 2.46
CA THR A 76 -17.70 -20.44 2.64
C THR A 76 -16.48 -20.08 1.80
N GLU A 77 -15.32 -20.60 2.18
CA GLU A 77 -14.10 -20.47 1.38
C GLU A 77 -14.29 -21.03 -0.05
N GLU A 78 -15.01 -22.16 -0.19
CA GLU A 78 -15.28 -22.77 -1.50
C GLU A 78 -16.12 -21.87 -2.41
N GLU A 79 -17.18 -21.25 -1.88
CA GLU A 79 -18.02 -20.31 -2.64
C GLU A 79 -17.24 -19.07 -3.08
N LEU A 80 -16.39 -18.54 -2.20
CA LEU A 80 -15.52 -17.40 -2.52
C LEU A 80 -14.50 -17.76 -3.62
N LEU A 81 -13.86 -18.93 -3.51
CA LEU A 81 -12.92 -19.42 -4.52
C LEU A 81 -13.61 -19.66 -5.87
N ALA A 82 -14.84 -20.17 -5.87
CA ALA A 82 -15.64 -20.33 -7.09
C ALA A 82 -15.92 -18.98 -7.76
N LEU A 83 -16.26 -17.94 -7.00
CA LEU A 83 -16.40 -16.58 -7.55
C LEU A 83 -15.08 -16.07 -8.14
N ILE A 84 -13.96 -16.23 -7.42
CA ILE A 84 -12.64 -15.79 -7.91
C ILE A 84 -12.29 -16.51 -9.22
N ALA A 85 -12.56 -17.81 -9.33
CA ALA A 85 -12.36 -18.56 -10.58
C ALA A 85 -13.19 -17.98 -11.74
N GLN A 86 -14.45 -17.59 -11.50
CA GLN A 86 -15.28 -16.93 -12.51
C GLN A 86 -14.71 -15.57 -12.94
N LEU A 87 -14.23 -14.76 -11.98
CA LEU A 87 -13.64 -13.46 -12.25
C LEU A 87 -12.32 -13.57 -13.02
N ASN A 88 -11.49 -14.57 -12.69
CA ASN A 88 -10.27 -14.88 -13.42
C ASN A 88 -10.56 -15.25 -14.88
N ALA A 89 -11.59 -16.08 -15.11
CA ALA A 89 -11.96 -16.50 -16.46
C ALA A 89 -12.66 -15.40 -17.30
N ASN A 90 -13.15 -14.33 -16.66
CA ASN A 90 -13.88 -13.27 -17.36
C ASN A 90 -12.92 -12.27 -18.05
N PRO A 91 -12.86 -12.20 -19.39
CA PRO A 91 -11.97 -11.27 -20.10
C PRO A 91 -12.39 -9.81 -19.95
N GLY A 92 -13.62 -9.53 -19.52
CA GLY A 92 -14.08 -8.17 -19.23
C GLY A 92 -13.63 -7.63 -17.87
N ILE A 93 -13.07 -8.47 -17.00
CA ILE A 93 -12.49 -8.07 -15.71
C ILE A 93 -10.98 -7.98 -15.87
N HIS A 94 -10.42 -6.80 -15.60
CA HIS A 94 -8.99 -6.51 -15.78
C HIS A 94 -8.23 -6.52 -14.45
N GLY A 95 -8.94 -6.40 -13.34
CA GLY A 95 -8.38 -6.49 -12.00
C GLY A 95 -9.39 -7.08 -11.03
N ILE A 96 -8.88 -7.73 -9.99
CA ILE A 96 -9.67 -8.33 -8.91
C ILE A 96 -9.06 -7.85 -7.59
N LEU A 97 -9.93 -7.35 -6.71
CA LEU A 97 -9.57 -6.96 -5.36
C LEU A 97 -10.50 -7.68 -4.39
N VAL A 98 -9.92 -8.45 -3.46
CA VAL A 98 -10.66 -9.01 -2.33
C VAL A 98 -10.38 -8.14 -1.11
N GLN A 99 -11.43 -7.50 -0.59
CA GLN A 99 -11.30 -6.59 0.54
C GLN A 99 -11.07 -7.37 1.84
N LEU A 100 -10.02 -7.01 2.57
CA LEU A 100 -9.67 -7.57 3.87
C LEU A 100 -10.18 -6.70 5.02
N PRO A 101 -10.41 -7.25 6.23
CA PRO A 101 -10.26 -8.67 6.59
C PRO A 101 -11.37 -9.57 6.04
N LEU A 102 -11.08 -10.86 5.89
CA LEU A 102 -12.08 -11.89 5.61
C LEU A 102 -12.60 -12.50 6.93
N PRO A 103 -13.85 -12.98 6.99
CA PRO A 103 -14.35 -13.71 8.15
C PRO A 103 -13.57 -15.00 8.41
N ASP A 104 -13.30 -15.31 9.68
CA ASP A 104 -12.87 -16.66 10.06
C ASP A 104 -13.98 -17.65 9.71
N PRO A 105 -13.69 -18.85 9.17
CA PRO A 105 -12.37 -19.48 9.06
C PRO A 105 -11.67 -19.35 7.69
N ILE A 106 -12.06 -18.38 6.84
CA ILE A 106 -11.53 -18.28 5.47
C ILE A 106 -10.03 -17.91 5.49
N SER A 107 -9.22 -18.70 4.78
CA SER A 107 -7.79 -18.46 4.63
C SER A 107 -7.53 -17.33 3.62
N VAL A 108 -7.07 -16.19 4.13
CA VAL A 108 -6.64 -15.04 3.30
C VAL A 108 -5.59 -15.46 2.28
N ASP A 109 -4.58 -16.24 2.68
CA ASP A 109 -3.51 -16.66 1.79
C ASP A 109 -4.04 -17.57 0.67
N THR A 110 -5.00 -18.46 0.95
CA THR A 110 -5.62 -19.31 -0.07
C THR A 110 -6.35 -18.47 -1.09
N VAL A 111 -7.18 -17.53 -0.63
CA VAL A 111 -8.00 -16.65 -1.46
C VAL A 111 -7.16 -15.73 -2.34
N ILE A 112 -6.17 -15.04 -1.76
CA ILE A 112 -5.30 -14.12 -2.50
C ILE A 112 -4.48 -14.85 -3.56
N ASN A 113 -3.96 -16.04 -3.27
CA ASN A 113 -3.19 -16.81 -4.23
C ASN A 113 -4.05 -17.48 -5.31
N ALA A 114 -5.38 -17.53 -5.14
CA ALA A 114 -6.31 -17.98 -6.18
C ALA A 114 -6.59 -16.90 -7.23
N ILE A 115 -6.32 -15.63 -6.95
CA ILE A 115 -6.44 -14.54 -7.93
C ILE A 115 -5.34 -14.71 -8.99
N ASP A 116 -5.70 -14.61 -10.27
CA ASP A 116 -4.71 -14.59 -11.35
C ASP A 116 -3.66 -13.48 -11.09
N PRO A 117 -2.35 -13.76 -11.07
CA PRO A 117 -1.33 -12.76 -10.85
C PRO A 117 -1.41 -11.54 -11.79
N GLU A 118 -1.94 -11.69 -13.00
CA GLU A 118 -2.12 -10.58 -13.95
C GLU A 118 -3.32 -9.69 -13.59
N LYS A 119 -4.27 -10.20 -12.80
CA LYS A 119 -5.44 -9.47 -12.30
C LYS A 119 -5.32 -9.06 -10.83
N ASP A 120 -4.30 -9.50 -10.12
CA ASP A 120 -4.02 -9.12 -8.73
C ASP A 120 -3.52 -7.67 -8.64
N VAL A 121 -4.47 -6.72 -8.55
CA VAL A 121 -4.15 -5.28 -8.51
C VAL A 121 -3.58 -4.82 -7.16
N ASP A 122 -3.75 -5.62 -6.10
CA ASP A 122 -3.19 -5.33 -4.78
C ASP A 122 -1.77 -5.92 -4.62
N GLY A 123 -1.31 -6.77 -5.56
CA GLY A 123 0.06 -7.25 -5.62
C GLY A 123 0.46 -8.19 -4.48
N PHE A 124 -0.52 -8.83 -3.83
CA PHE A 124 -0.28 -9.74 -2.70
C PHE A 124 -0.16 -11.21 -3.10
N ASN A 125 -0.48 -11.56 -4.35
CA ASN A 125 -0.25 -12.91 -4.86
C ASN A 125 1.24 -13.27 -4.75
N VAL A 126 1.54 -14.48 -4.26
CA VAL A 126 2.92 -14.94 -4.03
C VAL A 126 3.79 -14.87 -5.29
N ILE A 127 3.18 -15.03 -6.48
CA ILE A 127 3.86 -14.89 -7.76
C ILE A 127 4.29 -13.43 -7.98
N ASN A 128 3.41 -12.46 -7.73
CA ASN A 128 3.76 -11.03 -7.84
C ASN A 128 4.80 -10.62 -6.79
N VAL A 129 4.65 -11.08 -5.55
CA VAL A 129 5.63 -10.87 -4.48
C VAL A 129 7.00 -11.46 -4.87
N GLY A 130 7.01 -12.69 -5.37
CA GLY A 130 8.23 -13.39 -5.81
C GLY A 130 8.90 -12.68 -6.98
N ARG A 131 8.14 -12.30 -8.01
CA ARG A 131 8.63 -11.50 -9.15
C ARG A 131 9.23 -10.18 -8.70
N ARG A 132 8.56 -9.46 -7.78
CA ARG A 132 9.05 -8.20 -7.22
C ARG A 132 10.37 -8.35 -6.48
N VAL A 133 10.51 -9.40 -5.66
CA VAL A 133 11.76 -9.71 -4.95
C VAL A 133 12.88 -10.12 -5.91
N ALA A 134 12.55 -10.86 -6.98
CA ALA A 134 13.50 -11.28 -8.00
C ALA A 134 13.89 -10.16 -8.98
N GLY A 135 13.23 -9.00 -8.93
CA GLY A 135 13.45 -7.91 -9.89
C GLY A 135 12.95 -8.25 -11.31
N ILE A 136 11.94 -9.12 -11.42
CA ILE A 136 11.38 -9.58 -12.70
C ILE A 136 10.05 -8.87 -12.95
N GLU A 137 9.88 -8.33 -14.16
CA GLU A 137 8.62 -7.72 -14.61
C GLU A 137 7.85 -8.68 -15.56
N PRO A 138 6.51 -8.58 -15.65
CA PRO A 138 5.65 -7.67 -14.89
C PRO A 138 5.39 -8.16 -13.45
N ALA A 139 5.50 -7.25 -12.47
CA ALA A 139 5.19 -7.52 -11.07
C ALA A 139 4.27 -6.44 -10.49
N VAL A 140 2.98 -6.77 -10.29
CA VAL A 140 2.09 -5.86 -9.57
C VAL A 140 2.61 -5.69 -8.15
N THR A 141 2.64 -4.45 -7.69
CA THR A 141 3.28 -4.08 -6.42
C THR A 141 2.21 -3.60 -5.45
N PRO A 142 2.29 -4.01 -4.17
CA PRO A 142 1.40 -3.48 -3.16
C PRO A 142 1.33 -1.95 -3.15
N CYS A 143 0.11 -1.44 -3.05
CA CYS A 143 -0.19 -0.03 -3.30
C CYS A 143 0.52 0.92 -2.31
N THR A 144 0.58 0.57 -1.02
CA THR A 144 1.24 1.38 0.01
C THR A 144 2.76 1.54 -0.23
N PRO A 145 3.56 0.47 -0.37
CA PRO A 145 4.99 0.63 -0.63
C PRO A 145 5.27 1.25 -2.00
N LEU A 146 4.43 1.00 -3.02
CA LEU A 146 4.54 1.70 -4.30
C LEU A 146 4.32 3.22 -4.13
N GLY A 147 3.28 3.64 -3.40
CA GLY A 147 3.03 5.05 -3.10
C GLY A 147 4.19 5.71 -2.35
N CYS A 148 4.77 5.01 -1.37
CA CYS A 148 5.97 5.47 -0.66
C CYS A 148 7.14 5.67 -1.62
N LEU A 149 7.41 4.70 -2.50
CA LEU A 149 8.48 4.79 -3.48
C LEU A 149 8.28 5.97 -4.44
N LEU A 150 7.06 6.14 -4.97
CA LEU A 150 6.75 7.22 -5.90
C LEU A 150 6.96 8.60 -5.25
N MET A 151 6.53 8.78 -4.00
CA MET A 151 6.78 10.02 -3.25
C MET A 151 8.27 10.24 -2.98
N LEU A 152 9.02 9.19 -2.66
CA LEU A 152 10.48 9.29 -2.48
C LEU A 152 11.17 9.76 -3.76
N LYS A 153 10.81 9.18 -4.91
CA LYS A 153 11.39 9.55 -6.21
C LYS A 153 11.02 10.97 -6.63
N ASP A 154 9.82 11.43 -6.31
CA ASP A 154 9.41 12.82 -6.53
C ASP A 154 10.25 13.83 -5.74
N VAL A 155 10.58 13.49 -4.49
CA VAL A 155 11.30 14.39 -3.58
C VAL A 155 12.82 14.31 -3.75
N LEU A 156 13.37 13.11 -3.93
CA LEU A 156 14.80 12.83 -3.89
C LEU A 156 15.41 12.55 -5.27
N GLY A 157 14.60 12.25 -6.29
CA GLY A 157 15.08 11.80 -7.59
C GLY A 157 15.70 10.40 -7.50
N ASP A 158 17.00 10.33 -7.79
CA ASP A 158 17.77 9.07 -7.72
C ASP A 158 17.98 8.61 -6.28
N LEU A 159 17.61 7.36 -6.02
CA LEU A 159 17.72 6.71 -4.70
C LEU A 159 19.01 5.89 -4.56
N SER A 160 19.79 5.75 -5.63
CA SER A 160 20.97 4.90 -5.67
C SER A 160 21.97 5.22 -4.58
N GLY A 161 22.43 4.19 -3.87
CA GLY A 161 23.43 4.29 -2.80
C GLY A 161 22.93 4.85 -1.47
N LYS A 162 21.68 5.35 -1.39
CA LYS A 162 21.10 5.83 -0.13
C LYS A 162 20.90 4.68 0.86
N ARG A 163 21.11 4.96 2.14
CA ARG A 163 20.78 4.03 3.22
C ARG A 163 19.30 4.15 3.56
N ALA A 164 18.52 3.13 3.23
CA ALA A 164 17.11 3.09 3.55
C ALA A 164 16.84 2.11 4.71
N LEU A 165 16.16 2.60 5.74
CA LEU A 165 15.69 1.81 6.86
C LEU A 165 14.19 1.60 6.73
N VAL A 166 13.76 0.34 6.68
CA VAL A 166 12.35 -0.02 6.80
C VAL A 166 12.10 -0.55 8.21
N VAL A 167 11.29 0.15 8.99
CA VAL A 167 10.91 -0.27 10.35
C VAL A 167 9.54 -0.93 10.28
N GLY A 168 9.54 -2.26 10.26
CA GLY A 168 8.37 -3.08 9.99
C GLY A 168 8.67 -4.15 8.93
N ARG A 169 8.10 -5.35 9.10
CA ARG A 169 8.33 -6.51 8.20
C ARG A 169 7.06 -7.26 7.84
N SER A 170 5.93 -6.56 7.83
CA SER A 170 4.66 -7.13 7.37
C SER A 170 4.75 -7.57 5.90
N GLY A 171 3.93 -8.55 5.51
CA GLY A 171 3.80 -8.95 4.11
C GLY A 171 3.20 -7.87 3.22
N ILE A 172 2.42 -6.95 3.81
CA ILE A 172 1.68 -5.92 3.07
C ILE A 172 2.47 -4.63 2.82
N VAL A 173 3.44 -4.29 3.68
CA VAL A 173 4.21 -3.03 3.57
C VAL A 173 5.70 -3.27 3.72
N GLY A 174 6.16 -3.78 4.86
CA GLY A 174 7.58 -3.76 5.20
C GLY A 174 8.47 -4.57 4.25
N LYS A 175 8.12 -5.85 4.02
CA LYS A 175 8.85 -6.71 3.09
C LYS A 175 8.82 -6.20 1.64
N PRO A 176 7.65 -5.87 1.05
CA PRO A 176 7.62 -5.34 -0.33
C PRO A 176 8.34 -4.00 -0.46
N MET A 177 8.28 -3.12 0.54
CA MET A 177 9.04 -1.87 0.54
C MET A 177 10.55 -2.11 0.49
N ALA A 178 11.06 -3.06 1.26
CA ALA A 178 12.47 -3.39 1.26
C ALA A 178 12.93 -3.90 -0.13
N ALA A 179 12.12 -4.73 -0.79
CA ALA A 179 12.39 -5.20 -2.15
C ALA A 179 12.41 -4.05 -3.15
N LEU A 180 11.42 -3.15 -3.10
CA LEU A 180 11.37 -1.95 -3.97
C LEU A 180 12.60 -1.07 -3.82
N LEU A 181 13.00 -0.75 -2.59
CA LEU A 181 14.17 0.09 -2.33
C LEU A 181 15.46 -0.59 -2.80
N THR A 182 15.55 -1.92 -2.67
CA THR A 182 16.69 -2.70 -3.17
C THR A 182 16.78 -2.62 -4.69
N ASN A 183 15.64 -2.74 -5.38
CA ASN A 183 15.56 -2.61 -6.85
C ASN A 183 15.89 -1.19 -7.33
N GLU A 184 15.79 -0.19 -6.45
CA GLU A 184 16.17 1.21 -6.70
C GLU A 184 17.59 1.50 -6.18
N ASN A 185 18.43 0.47 -6.05
CA ASN A 185 19.83 0.51 -5.68
C ASN A 185 20.12 1.13 -4.29
N CYS A 186 19.16 1.14 -3.38
CA CYS A 186 19.40 1.53 -1.99
C CYS A 186 20.18 0.43 -1.24
N THR A 187 20.98 0.83 -0.25
CA THR A 187 21.43 -0.10 0.81
C THR A 187 20.31 -0.19 1.84
N VAL A 188 19.65 -1.36 1.93
CA VAL A 188 18.43 -1.51 2.74
C VAL A 188 18.70 -2.29 4.04
N THR A 189 18.27 -1.73 5.17
CA THR A 189 18.16 -2.41 6.46
C THR A 189 16.69 -2.58 6.83
N VAL A 190 16.29 -3.76 7.30
CA VAL A 190 14.94 -4.00 7.83
C VAL A 190 15.01 -4.16 9.34
N ALA A 191 14.40 -3.22 10.07
CA ALA A 191 14.24 -3.29 11.52
C ALA A 191 12.86 -3.81 11.90
N HIS A 192 12.77 -4.47 13.06
CA HIS A 192 11.52 -5.02 13.60
C HIS A 192 11.59 -5.15 15.12
N SER A 193 10.54 -5.70 15.73
CA SER A 193 10.41 -5.87 17.20
C SER A 193 11.50 -6.68 17.91
N ARG A 194 12.43 -7.28 17.17
CA ARG A 194 13.58 -8.03 17.71
C ARG A 194 14.92 -7.40 17.35
N THR A 195 14.92 -6.27 16.64
CA THR A 195 16.13 -5.50 16.34
C THR A 195 16.62 -4.86 17.62
N GLN A 196 17.90 -5.06 17.93
CA GLN A 196 18.53 -4.38 19.06
C GLN A 196 18.84 -2.94 18.66
N ASN A 197 18.53 -2.00 19.56
CA ASN A 197 18.85 -0.58 19.40
C ASN A 197 18.39 0.04 18.05
N ILE A 198 17.07 0.04 17.82
CA ILE A 198 16.46 0.61 16.61
C ILE A 198 16.83 2.10 16.43
N ALA A 199 17.01 2.85 17.52
CA ALA A 199 17.41 4.26 17.47
C ALA A 199 18.71 4.47 16.67
N ASP A 200 19.70 3.61 16.86
CA ASP A 200 20.96 3.70 16.13
C ASP A 200 20.83 3.31 14.65
N GLU A 201 19.92 2.41 14.30
CA GLU A 201 19.58 2.16 12.90
C GLU A 201 18.97 3.40 12.24
N CYS A 202 18.03 4.07 12.93
CA CYS A 202 17.40 5.29 12.45
C CYS A 202 18.43 6.40 12.19
N ARG A 203 19.40 6.58 13.09
CA ARG A 203 20.44 7.62 12.98
C ARG A 203 21.40 7.40 11.79
N ARG A 204 21.45 6.19 11.23
CA ARG A 204 22.27 5.87 10.04
C ARG A 204 21.55 6.06 8.72
N ALA A 205 20.22 6.14 8.74
CA ALA A 205 19.39 6.09 7.55
C ALA A 205 19.25 7.47 6.88
N ASP A 206 19.38 7.50 5.55
CA ASP A 206 19.01 8.64 4.71
C ASP A 206 17.50 8.66 4.44
N ILE A 207 16.88 7.48 4.41
CA ILE A 207 15.44 7.27 4.22
C ILE A 207 14.92 6.38 5.35
N ILE A 208 13.86 6.80 6.04
CA ILE A 208 13.15 5.99 7.02
C ILE A 208 11.73 5.73 6.53
N ILE A 209 11.36 4.46 6.40
CA ILE A 209 9.97 4.03 6.21
C ILE A 209 9.46 3.48 7.55
N ALA A 210 8.56 4.20 8.21
CA ALA A 210 7.96 3.76 9.46
C ALA A 210 6.64 3.04 9.18
N ALA A 211 6.60 1.72 9.36
CA ALA A 211 5.43 0.87 9.12
C ALA A 211 5.25 -0.15 10.27
N ILE A 212 5.08 0.40 11.47
CA ILE A 212 5.17 -0.27 12.77
C ILE A 212 3.77 -0.54 13.35
N GLY A 213 2.83 0.40 13.18
CA GLY A 213 1.53 0.37 13.87
C GLY A 213 1.67 0.63 15.37
N ARG A 214 2.57 1.54 15.75
CA ARG A 214 2.79 1.96 17.14
C ARG A 214 2.94 3.49 17.20
N PRO A 215 1.99 4.20 17.83
CA PRO A 215 1.95 5.66 17.78
C PRO A 215 3.21 6.30 18.37
N ASN A 216 3.82 7.23 17.63
CA ASN A 216 4.96 8.06 18.05
C ASN A 216 6.17 7.27 18.58
N MET A 217 6.42 6.08 18.04
CA MET A 217 7.53 5.22 18.47
C MET A 217 8.90 5.79 18.05
N ILE A 218 9.04 6.26 16.81
CA ILE A 218 10.30 6.86 16.34
C ILE A 218 10.34 8.32 16.82
N LYS A 219 11.40 8.66 17.57
CA LYS A 219 11.61 9.99 18.14
C LYS A 219 12.46 10.89 17.26
N GLY A 220 12.33 12.20 17.44
CA GLY A 220 13.05 13.19 16.63
C GLY A 220 14.57 13.01 16.70
N ASP A 221 15.10 12.71 17.89
CA ASP A 221 16.54 12.49 18.14
C ASP A 221 17.08 11.16 17.55
N TRP A 222 16.21 10.32 17.01
CA TRP A 222 16.58 9.10 16.28
C TRP A 222 16.78 9.39 14.79
N ILE A 223 16.23 10.49 14.28
CA ILE A 223 16.22 10.80 12.86
C ILE A 223 17.53 11.50 12.51
N LYS A 224 18.24 10.96 11.51
CA LYS A 224 19.45 11.58 10.98
C LYS A 224 19.10 12.98 10.42
N PRO A 225 19.87 14.03 10.72
CA PRO A 225 19.68 15.34 10.10
C PRO A 225 19.70 15.25 8.56
N GLY A 226 18.65 15.77 7.92
CA GLY A 226 18.48 15.72 6.46
C GLY A 226 17.89 14.41 5.92
N ALA A 227 17.51 13.45 6.78
CA ALA A 227 16.82 12.25 6.34
C ALA A 227 15.42 12.56 5.81
N THR A 228 14.95 11.72 4.88
CA THR A 228 13.56 11.70 4.43
C THR A 228 12.79 10.63 5.18
N VAL A 229 11.65 10.99 5.76
CA VAL A 229 10.82 10.07 6.54
C VAL A 229 9.46 9.91 5.87
N ILE A 230 9.08 8.67 5.58
CA ILE A 230 7.73 8.31 5.17
C ILE A 230 7.08 7.54 6.32
N ASP A 231 6.08 8.15 6.93
CA ASP A 231 5.31 7.55 8.01
C ASP A 231 4.04 6.89 7.45
N VAL A 232 4.01 5.56 7.50
CA VAL A 232 2.89 4.73 7.04
C VAL A 232 1.88 4.49 8.17
N GLY A 233 2.24 4.82 9.41
CA GLY A 233 1.40 4.62 10.59
C GLY A 233 0.11 5.42 10.52
N ILE A 234 -1.01 4.75 10.79
CA ILE A 234 -2.31 5.39 11.00
C ILE A 234 -2.88 4.86 12.31
N ASN A 235 -2.48 5.50 13.41
CA ASN A 235 -2.84 5.10 14.76
C ASN A 235 -3.91 6.04 15.32
N ARG A 236 -5.02 5.50 15.80
CA ARG A 236 -6.05 6.27 16.51
C ARG A 236 -5.73 6.31 18.00
N ILE A 237 -5.56 7.51 18.55
CA ILE A 237 -5.34 7.71 19.99
C ILE A 237 -6.45 8.59 20.59
N ALA A 238 -6.79 8.32 21.84
CA ALA A 238 -7.69 9.18 22.62
C ALA A 238 -7.01 10.50 22.97
N THR A 239 -7.77 11.59 22.98
CA THR A 239 -7.32 12.91 23.42
C THR A 239 -7.95 13.27 24.77
N ASN A 240 -7.32 14.20 25.50
CA ASN A 240 -7.76 14.60 26.84
C ASN A 240 -9.18 15.19 26.89
N ASP A 241 -9.72 15.64 25.75
CA ASP A 241 -11.09 16.14 25.60
C ASP A 241 -12.11 15.05 25.20
N GLY A 242 -11.74 13.76 25.33
CA GLY A 242 -12.60 12.63 25.02
C GLY A 242 -12.78 12.35 23.52
N LYS A 243 -12.07 13.08 22.65
CA LYS A 243 -12.08 12.86 21.21
C LYS A 243 -10.99 11.85 20.81
N THR A 244 -10.88 11.60 19.52
CA THR A 244 -9.79 10.79 18.96
C THR A 244 -9.02 11.60 17.92
N ARG A 245 -7.71 11.38 17.84
CA ARG A 245 -6.85 11.91 16.77
C ARG A 245 -6.12 10.77 16.08
N LEU A 246 -5.79 10.97 14.81
CA LEU A 246 -4.87 10.10 14.09
C LEU A 246 -3.44 10.61 14.25
N VAL A 247 -2.51 9.72 14.53
CA VAL A 247 -1.07 9.99 14.56
C VAL A 247 -0.31 8.88 13.83
N GLY A 248 0.88 9.20 13.37
CA GLY A 248 1.77 8.24 12.74
C GLY A 248 2.57 7.39 13.72
N ASP A 249 3.50 6.61 13.18
CA ASP A 249 4.47 5.84 13.95
C ASP A 249 5.68 6.70 14.39
N VAL A 250 5.83 7.89 13.80
CA VAL A 250 6.87 8.88 14.10
C VAL A 250 6.27 10.01 14.94
N ASP A 251 7.04 10.47 15.93
CA ASP A 251 6.69 11.66 16.69
C ASP A 251 6.88 12.92 15.83
N PHE A 252 5.83 13.27 15.08
CA PHE A 252 5.88 14.30 14.05
C PHE A 252 6.37 15.66 14.58
N ALA A 253 5.95 16.05 15.80
CA ALA A 253 6.32 17.35 16.37
C ALA A 253 7.81 17.45 16.71
N GLU A 254 8.46 16.34 17.04
CA GLU A 254 9.91 16.29 17.26
C GLU A 254 10.71 16.14 15.96
N ALA A 255 10.07 15.66 14.89
CA ALA A 255 10.70 15.33 13.62
C ALA A 255 10.78 16.50 12.62
N VAL A 256 9.98 17.57 12.82
CA VAL A 256 9.84 18.69 11.87
C VAL A 256 10.43 20.00 12.36
#